data_AF-A0A9P7AGU6-F1
#
_entry.id   AF-A0A9P7AGU6-F1
#
_cell.length_a   1.000
_cell.length_b   1.000
_cell.length_c   1.000
_cell.angle_alpha   90.00
_cell.angle_beta   90.00
_cell.angle_gamma   90.00
#
_symmetry.space_group_name_H-M   'P 1'
#
loop_
_entity.id
_entity.type
_entity.pdbx_description
1 polymer ?
#
loop_
_entity_poly.entity_id
_entity_poly.type
_entity_poly.pdbx_seq_one_letter_code
_entity_poly.pdbx_strand_id
1 'polypeptide(L)'
;SRGVLVASGIDLEALQQRLAIDTTNIGAHTTDNQLSLLQQRTNALHRRIEQWVQVQTLYMPCVARLQTESPDAPNVPEEAVHHIKLFMPSAVANLGIACNVNLCHIEWKLHCAQAHDGLQELRQHLRLKRHLTGFKRDWIRGQRAHTRSQAVIDTVQLKVDGAATKYRTAWTALESLSVKLSKLTWEVEFPKLNDGMMEGQAGGEAETEGRRLVSVSWIWKQRHGAGEEELSEVMRVEWCKAWARANRWAEEVAMLLQEEMRHVITYFDWHTKWWDEHAVSRSDFAVTENEALVAYASRQANIWCSMRDHCLSLWSVVPDLLAWSTILCI
;
A
#
# COMPACT_ATOMS: atom_id res chain seq x y z
N SER A 1 9.57 -26.80 1.14
CA SER A 1 10.20 -27.17 -0.14
C SER A 1 11.21 -26.10 -0.54
N ARG A 2 12.23 -26.42 -1.34
CA ARG A 2 13.30 -25.47 -1.73
C ARG A 2 12.78 -24.22 -2.45
N GLY A 3 11.73 -24.36 -3.27
CA GLY A 3 11.09 -23.23 -3.95
C GLY A 3 10.36 -22.27 -3.01
N VAL A 4 9.67 -22.80 -2.00
CA VAL A 4 8.94 -21.98 -1.02
C VAL A 4 9.90 -21.14 -0.18
N LEU A 5 11.09 -21.67 0.15
CA LEU A 5 12.11 -20.90 0.87
C LEU A 5 12.52 -19.64 0.08
N VAL A 6 12.84 -19.80 -1.20
CA VAL A 6 13.28 -18.69 -2.05
C VAL A 6 12.14 -17.70 -2.29
N ALA A 7 10.93 -18.18 -2.60
CA ALA A 7 9.76 -17.32 -2.76
C ALA A 7 9.48 -16.49 -1.49
N SER A 8 9.50 -17.13 -0.31
CA SER A 8 9.32 -16.42 0.96
C SER A 8 10.43 -15.42 1.27
N GLY A 9 11.66 -15.63 0.76
CA GLY A 9 12.75 -14.68 0.86
C GLY A 9 12.50 -13.42 0.01
N ILE A 10 12.04 -13.60 -1.23
CA ILE A 10 11.64 -12.48 -2.11
C ILE A 10 10.47 -11.69 -1.50
N ASP A 11 9.48 -12.38 -0.91
CA ASP A 11 8.38 -11.72 -0.19
C ASP A 11 8.89 -10.88 0.99
N LEU A 12 9.89 -11.38 1.72
CA LEU A 12 10.51 -10.65 2.83
C LEU A 12 11.27 -9.42 2.35
N GLU A 13 12.01 -9.51 1.25
CA GLU A 13 12.67 -8.34 0.62
C GLU A 13 11.64 -7.28 0.22
N ALA A 14 10.52 -7.69 -0.38
CA ALA A 14 9.43 -6.78 -0.74
C ALA A 14 8.80 -6.11 0.50
N LEU A 15 8.64 -6.85 1.60
CA LEU A 15 8.15 -6.31 2.87
C LEU A 15 9.16 -5.35 3.53
N GLN A 16 10.46 -5.64 3.48
CA GLN A 16 11.52 -4.74 3.94
C GLN A 16 11.51 -3.42 3.17
N GLN A 17 11.43 -3.48 1.83
CA GLN A 17 11.34 -2.28 0.99
C GLN A 17 10.10 -1.45 1.30
N ARG A 18 8.94 -2.10 1.51
CA ARG A 18 7.71 -1.41 1.88
C ARG A 18 7.82 -0.72 3.23
N LEU A 19 8.41 -1.39 4.22
CA LEU A 19 8.66 -0.78 5.52
C LEU A 19 9.64 0.39 5.44
N ALA A 20 10.69 0.29 4.62
CA ALA A 20 11.61 1.41 4.39
C ALA A 20 10.87 2.63 3.84
N ILE A 21 10.02 2.45 2.82
CA ILE A 21 9.19 3.52 2.26
C ILE A 21 8.24 4.09 3.33
N ASP A 22 7.56 3.22 4.08
CA ASP A 22 6.66 3.63 5.16
C ASP A 22 7.42 4.47 6.20
N THR A 23 8.64 4.07 6.60
CA THR A 23 9.47 4.84 7.55
C THR A 23 9.93 6.19 7.01
N THR A 24 10.29 6.28 5.73
CA THR A 24 10.65 7.56 5.10
C THR A 24 9.46 8.52 4.98
N ASN A 25 8.24 7.99 4.90
CA ASN A 25 7.01 8.78 4.78
C ASN A 25 6.48 9.28 6.14
N ILE A 26 7.04 8.82 7.27
CA ILE A 26 6.72 9.32 8.61
C ILE A 26 7.25 10.75 8.72
N GLY A 27 6.34 11.72 8.65
CA GLY A 27 6.67 13.13 8.87
C GLY A 27 6.72 13.51 10.35
N ALA A 28 7.10 14.76 10.63
CA ALA A 28 7.18 15.32 11.99
C ALA A 28 5.84 15.35 12.77
N HIS A 29 4.72 15.06 12.14
CA HIS A 29 3.37 15.07 12.73
C HIS A 29 2.69 13.71 12.66
N THR A 30 3.44 12.65 12.97
CA THR A 30 2.91 11.29 12.97
C THR A 30 2.06 11.04 14.21
N THR A 31 0.87 10.47 14.02
CA THR A 31 -0.03 10.13 15.13
C THR A 31 0.48 8.92 15.90
N ASP A 32 0.21 8.85 17.20
CA ASP A 32 0.59 7.70 18.05
C ASP A 32 0.06 6.35 17.52
N ASN A 33 -1.11 6.37 16.87
CA ASN A 33 -1.68 5.21 16.20
C ASN A 33 -0.86 4.76 14.97
N GLN A 34 -0.27 5.69 14.22
CA GLN A 34 0.61 5.36 13.11
C GLN A 34 1.95 4.79 13.61
N LEU A 35 2.52 5.38 14.66
CA LEU A 35 3.76 4.88 15.27
C LEU A 35 3.57 3.46 15.82
N SER A 36 2.50 3.20 16.56
CA SER A 36 2.20 1.87 17.09
C SER A 36 1.95 0.84 15.99
N LEU A 37 1.25 1.20 14.91
CA LEU A 37 1.04 0.31 13.77
C LEU A 37 2.36 -0.04 13.07
N LEU A 38 3.26 0.94 12.93
CA LEU A 38 4.57 0.71 12.33
C LEU A 38 5.43 -0.20 13.20
N GLN A 39 5.46 0.04 14.51
CA GLN A 39 6.12 -0.86 15.46
C GLN A 39 5.57 -2.30 15.37
N GLN A 40 4.25 -2.47 15.28
CA GLN A 40 3.64 -3.78 15.09
C GLN A 40 4.10 -4.45 13.79
N ARG A 41 4.14 -3.72 12.68
CA ARG A 41 4.62 -4.26 11.39
C ARG A 41 6.10 -4.61 11.43
N THR A 42 6.94 -3.77 12.04
CA THR A 42 8.36 -4.01 12.24
C THR A 42 8.59 -5.29 13.05
N ASN A 43 7.89 -5.44 14.18
CA ASN A 43 7.99 -6.63 15.02
C ASN A 43 7.49 -7.90 14.31
N ALA A 44 6.43 -7.79 13.53
CA ALA A 44 5.93 -8.89 12.71
C ALA A 44 6.94 -9.32 11.62
N LEU A 45 7.58 -8.34 10.96
CA LEU A 45 8.63 -8.59 9.98
C LEU A 45 9.84 -9.29 10.63
N HIS A 46 10.29 -8.78 11.77
CA HIS A 46 11.44 -9.34 12.49
C HIS A 46 11.24 -10.81 12.82
N ARG A 47 10.10 -11.16 13.43
CA ARG A 47 9.75 -12.57 13.74
C ARG A 47 9.71 -13.45 12.50
N ARG A 48 9.20 -12.92 11.38
CA ARG A 48 9.14 -13.67 10.12
C ARG A 48 10.53 -13.89 9.52
N ILE A 49 11.44 -12.91 9.65
CA ILE A 49 12.83 -13.03 9.23
C ILE A 49 13.54 -14.08 10.09
N GLU A 50 13.40 -14.05 11.42
CA GLU A 50 14.00 -15.04 12.32
C GLU A 50 13.54 -16.47 11.98
N GLN A 51 12.23 -16.66 11.78
CA GLN A 51 11.67 -17.97 11.38
C GLN A 51 12.22 -18.41 10.02
N TRP A 52 12.29 -17.50 9.05
CA TRP A 52 12.82 -17.80 7.73
C TRP A 52 14.30 -18.17 7.78
N VAL A 53 15.11 -17.46 8.57
CA VAL A 53 16.53 -17.74 8.79
C VAL A 53 16.74 -19.14 9.37
N GLN A 54 15.94 -19.56 10.35
CA GLN A 54 16.02 -20.92 10.91
C GLN A 54 15.80 -21.99 9.85
N VAL A 55 14.80 -21.80 8.98
CA VAL A 55 14.54 -22.71 7.86
C VAL A 55 15.66 -22.63 6.81
N GLN A 56 16.22 -21.44 6.58
CA GLN A 56 17.30 -21.22 5.63
C GLN A 56 18.55 -22.01 6.02
N THR A 57 18.93 -22.04 7.30
CA THR A 57 20.08 -22.81 7.80
C THR A 57 20.00 -24.30 7.44
N LEU A 58 18.79 -24.87 7.39
CA LEU A 58 18.58 -26.27 7.01
C LEU A 58 18.93 -26.53 5.54
N TYR A 59 18.63 -25.59 4.65
CA TYR A 59 18.85 -25.74 3.19
C TYR A 59 20.17 -25.12 2.70
N MET A 60 20.71 -24.15 3.43
CA MET A 60 21.95 -23.42 3.12
C MET A 60 22.82 -23.26 4.37
N PRO A 61 23.56 -24.31 4.78
CA PRO A 61 24.39 -24.26 5.99
C PRO A 61 25.49 -23.20 5.95
N CYS A 62 25.94 -22.80 4.76
CA CYS A 62 26.92 -21.73 4.57
C CYS A 62 26.44 -20.37 5.12
N VAL A 63 25.13 -20.15 5.18
CA VAL A 63 24.55 -18.90 5.68
C VAL A 63 24.67 -18.77 7.19
N ALA A 64 24.62 -19.89 7.93
CA ALA A 64 24.79 -19.86 9.39
C ALA A 64 26.18 -19.32 9.79
N ARG A 65 27.21 -19.64 9.01
CA ARG A 65 28.56 -19.06 9.20
C ARG A 65 28.58 -17.56 8.97
N LEU A 66 27.97 -17.09 7.87
CA LEU A 66 27.88 -15.66 7.55
C LEU A 66 27.09 -14.87 8.61
N GLN A 67 26.08 -15.49 9.20
CA GLN A 67 25.31 -14.89 10.29
C GLN A 67 26.08 -14.81 11.61
N THR A 68 27.03 -15.72 11.85
CA THR A 68 27.88 -15.69 13.05
C THR A 68 29.03 -14.69 12.88
N GLU A 69 29.51 -14.50 11.64
CA GLU A 69 30.56 -13.55 11.27
C GLU A 69 30.03 -12.11 11.12
N SER A 70 28.72 -11.91 10.92
CA SER A 70 28.07 -10.60 11.00
C SER A 70 27.71 -10.31 12.46
N PRO A 71 28.37 -9.37 13.16
CA PRO A 71 28.19 -9.12 14.60
C PRO A 71 26.87 -8.41 14.96
N ASP A 72 25.81 -8.63 14.19
CA ASP A 72 24.48 -8.01 14.39
C ASP A 72 23.57 -8.96 15.20
N ALA A 73 23.96 -9.27 16.42
CA ALA A 73 23.07 -9.81 17.46
C ALA A 73 23.60 -9.32 18.81
N PRO A 74 22.81 -8.71 19.72
CA PRO A 74 21.35 -8.72 19.88
C PRO A 74 20.69 -7.32 20.03
N ASN A 75 21.39 -6.22 19.73
CA ASN A 75 20.91 -4.83 19.93
C ASN A 75 20.76 -4.07 18.62
N VAL A 76 20.07 -4.63 17.63
CA VAL A 76 19.65 -3.83 16.47
C VAL A 76 18.48 -2.96 16.94
N PRO A 77 18.58 -1.61 16.93
CA PRO A 77 17.43 -0.76 17.20
C PRO A 77 16.28 -1.18 16.27
N GLU A 78 15.04 -1.21 16.78
CA GLU A 78 13.84 -1.60 16.00
C GLU A 78 13.73 -0.86 14.66
N GLU A 79 14.36 0.31 14.55
CA GLU A 79 14.45 1.14 13.36
C GLU A 79 15.25 0.52 12.21
N ALA A 80 16.14 -0.46 12.44
CA ALA A 80 17.02 -1.03 11.41
C ALA A 80 16.59 -2.42 10.89
N VAL A 81 15.38 -2.89 11.20
CA VAL A 81 14.89 -4.21 10.73
C VAL A 81 14.82 -4.30 9.20
N HIS A 82 14.60 -3.17 8.51
CA HIS A 82 14.62 -3.09 7.06
C HIS A 82 16.05 -3.11 6.45
N HIS A 83 17.10 -2.98 7.28
CA HIS A 83 18.51 -3.10 6.88
C HIS A 83 19.10 -4.48 7.14
N ILE A 84 18.36 -5.40 7.78
CA ILE A 84 18.82 -6.77 8.00
C ILE A 84 19.07 -7.42 6.64
N LYS A 85 20.34 -7.73 6.35
CA LYS A 85 20.75 -8.34 5.10
C LYS A 85 20.22 -9.76 5.01
N LEU A 86 19.27 -9.98 4.11
CA LEU A 86 18.81 -11.31 3.76
C LEU A 86 19.84 -11.99 2.86
N PHE A 87 20.48 -13.04 3.34
CA PHE A 87 21.51 -13.78 2.58
C PHE A 87 20.86 -14.73 1.55
N MET A 88 20.18 -14.18 0.56
CA MET A 88 19.63 -14.95 -0.56
C MET A 88 20.73 -15.65 -1.39
N PRO A 89 20.43 -16.72 -2.15
CA PRO A 89 21.46 -17.40 -2.94
C PRO A 89 22.20 -16.47 -3.93
N SER A 90 21.56 -15.41 -4.43
CA SER A 90 22.16 -14.28 -5.17
C SER A 90 23.15 -13.45 -4.33
N ALA A 91 22.78 -13.07 -3.10
CA ALA A 91 23.65 -12.34 -2.18
C ALA A 91 24.87 -13.17 -1.76
N VAL A 92 24.66 -14.45 -1.44
CA VAL A 92 25.75 -15.39 -1.16
C VAL A 92 26.58 -15.65 -2.43
N ALA A 93 25.97 -15.53 -3.61
CA ALA A 93 26.66 -15.64 -4.87
C ALA A 93 27.64 -14.51 -5.13
N ASN A 94 27.26 -13.28 -4.83
CA ASN A 94 28.14 -12.12 -4.87
C ASN A 94 29.35 -12.24 -3.93
N LEU A 95 29.19 -12.93 -2.79
CA LEU A 95 30.27 -13.17 -1.83
C LEU A 95 31.25 -14.28 -2.26
N GLY A 96 31.05 -14.92 -3.43
CA GLY A 96 31.94 -15.97 -3.94
C GLY A 96 31.82 -17.31 -3.22
N ILE A 97 30.86 -17.48 -2.31
CA ILE A 97 30.67 -18.72 -1.53
C ILE A 97 29.90 -19.75 -2.37
N ALA A 98 30.28 -21.03 -2.29
CA ALA A 98 29.58 -22.10 -2.98
C ALA A 98 28.14 -22.26 -2.44
N CYS A 99 27.15 -22.04 -3.30
CA CYS A 99 25.74 -22.29 -3.04
C CYS A 99 25.28 -23.49 -3.85
N ASN A 100 24.21 -24.15 -3.38
CA ASN A 100 23.59 -25.22 -4.15
C ASN A 100 23.05 -24.67 -5.48
N VAL A 101 23.57 -25.20 -6.60
CA VAL A 101 23.23 -24.75 -7.96
C VAL A 101 21.72 -24.84 -8.24
N ASN A 102 21.02 -25.82 -7.64
CA ASN A 102 19.57 -25.94 -7.80
C ASN A 102 18.80 -24.77 -7.17
N LEU A 103 19.28 -24.23 -6.05
CA LEU A 103 18.66 -23.05 -5.43
C LEU A 103 18.87 -21.81 -6.30
N CYS A 104 20.08 -21.65 -6.86
CA CYS A 104 20.38 -20.58 -7.81
C CYS A 104 19.49 -20.65 -9.07
N HIS A 105 19.20 -21.85 -9.60
CA HIS A 105 18.28 -22.00 -10.73
C HIS A 105 16.83 -21.66 -10.40
N ILE A 106 16.37 -22.02 -9.20
CA ILE A 106 15.01 -21.69 -8.73
C ILE A 106 14.88 -20.17 -8.57
N GLU A 107 15.86 -19.56 -7.89
CA GLU A 107 15.91 -18.11 -7.68
C GLU A 107 15.98 -17.35 -9.00
N TRP A 108 16.81 -17.81 -9.95
CA TRP A 108 16.87 -17.25 -11.30
C TRP A 108 15.49 -17.21 -11.96
N LYS A 109 14.74 -18.32 -11.93
CA LYS A 109 13.41 -18.38 -12.55
C LYS A 109 12.42 -17.43 -11.90
N LEU A 110 12.46 -17.31 -10.57
CA LEU A 110 11.62 -16.38 -9.82
C LEU A 110 11.95 -14.92 -10.16
N HIS A 111 13.23 -14.56 -10.21
CA HIS A 111 13.64 -13.21 -10.60
C HIS A 111 13.34 -12.88 -12.06
N CYS A 112 13.39 -13.85 -12.99
CA CYS A 112 12.92 -13.63 -14.36
C CYS A 112 11.43 -13.31 -14.41
N ALA A 113 10.60 -14.04 -13.64
CA ALA A 113 9.18 -13.75 -13.54
C ALA A 113 8.94 -12.36 -12.91
N GLN A 114 9.61 -12.06 -11.80
CA GLN A 114 9.53 -10.77 -11.13
C GLN A 114 9.98 -9.61 -12.02
N ALA A 115 11.01 -9.81 -12.85
CA ALA A 115 11.46 -8.81 -13.81
C ALA A 115 10.42 -8.59 -14.93
N HIS A 116 9.78 -9.65 -15.41
CA HIS A 116 8.71 -9.55 -16.40
C HIS A 116 7.49 -8.80 -15.83
N ASP A 117 7.03 -9.20 -14.64
CA ASP A 117 5.92 -8.57 -13.94
C ASP A 117 6.23 -7.09 -13.64
N GLY A 118 7.43 -6.79 -13.15
CA GLY A 118 7.88 -5.43 -12.88
C GLY A 118 7.93 -4.56 -14.14
N LEU A 119 8.37 -5.10 -15.28
CA LEU A 119 8.34 -4.37 -16.56
C LEU A 119 6.92 -4.13 -17.06
N GLN A 120 6.03 -5.13 -16.91
CA GLN A 120 4.63 -4.98 -17.31
C GLN A 120 3.93 -3.93 -16.46
N GLU A 121 4.05 -3.99 -15.13
CA GLU A 121 3.53 -2.98 -14.20
C GLU A 121 4.08 -1.59 -14.53
N LEU A 122 5.40 -1.47 -14.75
CA LEU A 122 6.04 -0.20 -15.08
C LEU A 122 5.45 0.40 -16.36
N ARG A 123 5.31 -0.40 -17.42
CA ARG A 123 4.71 0.05 -18.69
C ARG A 123 3.27 0.52 -18.48
N GLN A 124 2.45 -0.26 -17.78
CA GLN A 124 1.06 0.07 -17.53
C GLN A 124 0.92 1.38 -16.74
N HIS A 125 1.73 1.57 -15.70
CA HIS A 125 1.71 2.79 -14.89
C HIS A 125 2.22 4.01 -15.66
N LEU A 126 3.26 3.88 -16.49
CA LEU A 126 3.74 4.97 -17.34
C LEU A 126 2.68 5.38 -18.38
N ARG A 127 2.01 4.40 -19.00
CA ARG A 127 0.90 4.62 -19.94
C ARG A 127 -0.25 5.37 -19.26
N LEU A 128 -0.68 4.91 -18.09
CA LEU A 128 -1.71 5.55 -17.30
C LEU A 128 -1.32 6.98 -16.91
N LYS A 129 -0.10 7.19 -16.42
CA LYS A 129 0.43 8.51 -16.05
C LYS A 129 0.35 9.47 -17.24
N ARG A 130 0.79 9.05 -18.42
CA ARG A 130 0.71 9.85 -19.66
C ARG A 130 -0.73 10.23 -20.00
N HIS A 131 -1.65 9.27 -19.92
CA HIS A 131 -3.05 9.56 -20.21
C HIS A 131 -3.62 10.58 -19.21
N LEU A 132 -3.34 10.41 -17.92
CA LEU A 132 -3.79 11.33 -16.87
C LEU A 132 -3.19 12.73 -17.00
N THR A 133 -1.92 12.86 -17.37
CA THR A 133 -1.29 14.16 -17.59
C THR A 133 -1.86 14.86 -18.82
N GLY A 134 -2.12 14.12 -19.91
CA GLY A 134 -2.84 14.63 -21.08
C GLY A 134 -4.26 15.10 -20.72
N PHE A 135 -5.03 14.24 -20.04
CA PHE A 135 -6.38 14.58 -19.59
C PHE A 135 -6.39 15.83 -18.69
N LYS A 136 -5.44 15.93 -17.76
CA LYS A 136 -5.28 17.10 -16.89
C LYS A 136 -5.04 18.38 -17.69
N ARG A 137 -4.13 18.33 -18.67
CA ARG A 137 -3.82 19.47 -19.55
C ARG A 137 -5.05 19.90 -20.33
N ASP A 138 -5.75 18.94 -20.94
CA ASP A 138 -6.78 19.23 -21.92
C ASP A 138 -8.11 19.65 -21.25
N TRP A 139 -8.50 19.00 -20.15
CA TRP A 139 -9.86 19.10 -19.57
C TRP A 139 -9.94 19.73 -18.19
N ILE A 140 -8.85 19.73 -17.40
CA ILE A 140 -8.93 20.19 -16.00
C ILE A 140 -8.66 21.68 -15.90
N ARG A 141 -9.58 22.39 -15.24
CA ARG A 141 -9.53 23.85 -15.04
C ARG A 141 -9.80 24.16 -13.56
N GLY A 142 -9.23 25.26 -13.08
CA GLY A 142 -9.38 25.72 -11.70
C GLY A 142 -8.47 25.02 -10.68
N GLN A 143 -8.16 25.72 -9.60
CA GLN A 143 -7.13 25.31 -8.63
C GLN A 143 -7.46 24.01 -7.90
N ARG A 144 -8.68 23.88 -7.37
CA ARG A 144 -9.10 22.69 -6.61
C ARG A 144 -9.05 21.41 -7.44
N ALA A 145 -9.54 21.47 -8.69
CA ALA A 145 -9.52 20.34 -9.60
C ALA A 145 -8.09 20.00 -10.03
N HIS A 146 -7.24 21.01 -10.24
CA HIS A 146 -5.83 20.83 -10.54
C HIS A 146 -5.08 20.10 -9.42
N THR A 147 -5.26 20.53 -8.16
CA THR A 147 -4.64 19.86 -7.00
C THR A 147 -5.11 18.41 -6.87
N ARG A 148 -6.41 18.15 -7.01
CA ARG A 148 -6.96 16.78 -6.95
C ARG A 148 -6.39 15.88 -8.05
N SER A 149 -6.33 16.38 -9.28
CA SER A 149 -5.74 15.63 -10.39
C SER A 149 -4.25 15.41 -10.21
N GLN A 150 -3.51 16.40 -9.71
CA GLN A 150 -2.10 16.25 -9.41
C GLN A 150 -1.89 15.16 -8.36
N ALA A 151 -2.67 15.14 -7.28
CA ALA A 151 -2.58 14.09 -6.27
C ALA A 151 -2.79 12.69 -6.89
N VAL A 152 -3.74 12.53 -7.82
CA VAL A 152 -3.91 11.25 -8.54
C VAL A 152 -2.66 10.91 -9.38
N ILE A 153 -2.09 11.87 -10.10
CA ILE A 153 -0.86 11.66 -10.87
C ILE A 153 0.30 11.28 -9.96
N ASP A 154 0.43 11.91 -8.78
CA ASP A 154 1.46 11.61 -7.79
C ASP A 154 1.30 10.18 -7.25
N THR A 155 0.07 9.71 -7.01
CA THR A 155 -0.16 8.31 -6.62
C THR A 155 0.25 7.32 -7.72
N VAL A 156 0.08 7.66 -8.99
CA VAL A 156 0.56 6.82 -10.10
C VAL A 156 2.07 6.88 -10.19
N GLN A 157 2.70 8.04 -9.93
CA GLN A 157 4.15 8.17 -9.89
C GLN A 157 4.76 7.26 -8.82
N LEU A 158 4.20 7.22 -7.61
CA LEU A 158 4.65 6.31 -6.56
C LEU A 158 4.59 4.83 -7.00
N LYS A 159 3.59 4.46 -7.80
CA LYS A 159 3.50 3.11 -8.39
C LYS A 159 4.55 2.87 -9.47
N VAL A 160 4.86 3.87 -10.30
CA VAL A 160 5.97 3.82 -11.28
C VAL A 160 7.28 3.58 -10.55
N ASP A 161 7.55 4.35 -9.49
CA ASP A 161 8.77 4.22 -8.70
C ASP A 161 8.86 2.84 -8.04
N GLY A 162 7.76 2.34 -7.47
CA GLY A 162 7.67 1.00 -6.90
C GLY A 162 7.88 -0.13 -7.93
N ALA A 163 7.35 0.00 -9.15
CA ALA A 163 7.60 -0.97 -10.21
C ALA A 163 9.06 -0.92 -10.70
N ALA A 164 9.65 0.27 -10.76
CA ALA A 164 11.04 0.46 -11.13
C ALA A 164 12.00 -0.14 -10.10
N THR A 165 11.74 0.02 -8.79
CA THR A 165 12.55 -0.60 -7.73
C THR A 165 12.46 -2.12 -7.78
N LYS A 166 11.26 -2.70 -7.96
CA LYS A 166 11.08 -4.14 -8.16
C LYS A 166 11.94 -4.66 -9.31
N TYR A 167 11.87 -4.01 -10.48
CA TYR A 167 12.68 -4.40 -11.63
C TYR A 167 14.18 -4.31 -11.36
N ARG A 168 14.64 -3.22 -10.74
CA ARG A 168 16.06 -3.04 -10.39
C ARG A 168 16.57 -4.11 -9.44
N THR A 169 15.78 -4.47 -8.42
CA THR A 169 16.16 -5.49 -7.43
C THR A 169 16.27 -6.87 -8.07
N ALA A 170 15.33 -7.22 -8.95
CA ALA A 170 15.40 -8.45 -9.74
C ALA A 170 16.61 -8.43 -10.68
N TRP A 171 16.90 -7.28 -11.31
CA TRP A 171 18.03 -7.13 -12.22
C TRP A 171 19.38 -7.32 -11.52
N THR A 172 19.59 -6.73 -10.33
CA THR A 172 20.84 -6.93 -9.57
C THR A 172 21.01 -8.37 -9.09
N ALA A 173 19.90 -9.04 -8.74
CA ALA A 173 19.94 -10.46 -8.40
C ALA A 173 20.26 -11.34 -9.62
N LEU A 174 19.66 -11.05 -10.78
CA LEU A 174 19.99 -11.74 -12.04
C LEU A 174 21.46 -11.53 -12.44
N GLU A 175 21.99 -10.33 -12.31
CA GLU A 175 23.40 -10.03 -12.58
C GLU A 175 24.33 -10.94 -11.75
N SER A 176 24.09 -11.03 -10.43
CA SER A 176 24.87 -11.89 -9.53
C SER A 176 24.79 -13.39 -9.86
N LEU A 177 23.60 -13.86 -10.23
CA LEU A 177 23.36 -15.26 -10.55
C LEU A 177 23.88 -15.62 -11.95
N SER A 178 23.93 -14.66 -12.88
CA SER A 178 24.35 -14.86 -14.26
C SER A 178 25.82 -15.30 -14.36
N VAL A 179 26.68 -14.70 -13.53
CA VAL A 179 28.11 -15.02 -13.44
C VAL A 179 28.29 -16.48 -13.02
N LYS A 180 27.49 -16.95 -12.05
CA LYS A 180 27.57 -18.33 -11.54
C LYS A 180 26.92 -19.37 -12.45
N LEU A 181 25.83 -19.02 -13.11
CA LEU A 181 25.10 -19.91 -14.01
C LEU A 181 25.63 -19.85 -15.46
N SER A 182 26.65 -19.01 -15.72
CA SER A 182 27.26 -18.79 -17.03
C SER A 182 26.26 -18.46 -18.13
N LYS A 183 25.23 -17.66 -17.80
CA LYS A 183 24.24 -17.18 -18.78
C LYS A 183 24.72 -15.84 -19.31
N LEU A 184 25.09 -15.75 -20.59
CA LEU A 184 25.60 -14.51 -21.20
C LEU A 184 24.56 -13.70 -21.98
N THR A 185 23.39 -14.27 -22.32
CA THR A 185 22.41 -13.64 -23.24
C THR A 185 21.21 -13.00 -22.54
N TRP A 186 21.16 -12.99 -21.20
CA TRP A 186 20.01 -12.51 -20.44
C TRP A 186 19.84 -10.98 -20.51
N GLU A 187 20.93 -10.23 -20.70
CA GLU A 187 20.91 -8.77 -20.81
C GLU A 187 20.13 -8.27 -22.03
N VAL A 188 20.00 -9.11 -23.07
CA VAL A 188 19.21 -8.80 -24.27
C VAL A 188 17.72 -8.85 -23.95
N GLU A 189 17.30 -9.78 -23.10
CA GLU A 189 15.90 -9.91 -22.66
C GLU A 189 15.55 -8.86 -21.59
N PHE A 190 16.51 -8.51 -20.72
CA PHE A 190 16.33 -7.57 -19.61
C PHE A 190 17.37 -6.43 -19.62
N PRO A 191 17.15 -5.38 -20.44
CA PRO A 191 18.05 -4.23 -20.46
C PRO A 191 18.03 -3.43 -19.16
N LYS A 192 19.16 -2.79 -18.82
CA LYS A 192 19.28 -1.97 -17.61
C LYS A 192 18.36 -0.73 -17.68
N LEU A 193 17.63 -0.48 -16.58
CA LEU A 193 16.68 0.63 -16.47
C LEU A 193 17.34 1.88 -15.88
N ASN A 194 17.47 2.93 -16.68
CA ASN A 194 17.95 4.25 -16.24
C ASN A 194 16.78 5.19 -15.89
N ASP A 195 16.96 6.10 -14.92
CA ASP A 195 15.89 7.02 -14.48
C ASP A 195 15.36 7.92 -15.62
N GLY A 196 16.24 8.46 -16.46
CA GLY A 196 15.85 9.30 -17.60
C GLY A 196 15.05 8.58 -18.69
N MET A 197 14.95 7.25 -18.63
CA MET A 197 14.14 6.46 -19.58
C MET A 197 12.65 6.40 -19.19
N MET A 198 12.31 6.76 -17.95
CA MET A 198 10.93 6.76 -17.44
C MET A 198 10.14 8.01 -17.83
N GLU A 199 10.82 9.09 -18.24
CA GLU A 199 10.20 10.37 -18.61
C GLU A 199 9.81 10.45 -20.10
N GLY A 200 10.27 9.50 -20.92
CA GLY A 200 10.25 9.59 -22.37
C GLY A 200 8.97 9.09 -23.04
N GLN A 201 7.89 9.88 -23.00
CA GLN A 201 6.89 9.88 -24.06
C GLN A 201 6.22 11.26 -24.17
N ALA A 202 6.98 12.26 -24.61
CA ALA A 202 6.39 13.47 -25.18
C ALA A 202 5.53 13.02 -26.39
N GLY A 203 4.22 12.97 -26.19
CA GLY A 203 3.26 12.63 -27.22
C GLY A 203 2.89 13.88 -27.99
N GLY A 204 3.26 13.89 -29.26
CA GLY A 204 2.93 14.90 -30.24
C GLY A 204 4.17 15.25 -31.03
N GLU A 205 4.05 15.24 -32.35
CA GLU A 205 4.89 15.98 -33.27
C GLU A 205 4.84 17.47 -32.91
N ALA A 206 5.43 17.84 -31.78
CA ALA A 206 5.92 19.18 -31.60
C ALA A 206 7.32 19.14 -32.19
N GLU A 207 7.43 19.59 -33.43
CA GLU A 207 8.68 20.12 -33.97
C GLU A 207 9.10 21.31 -33.09
N THR A 208 9.58 21.04 -31.88
CA THR A 208 10.39 22.00 -31.16
C THR A 208 11.76 21.97 -31.82
N GLU A 209 12.06 23.03 -32.56
CA GLU A 209 13.35 23.35 -33.17
C GLU A 209 14.48 23.23 -32.12
N GLY A 210 15.05 22.03 -32.02
CA GLY A 210 16.07 21.73 -31.02
C GLY A 210 16.23 20.22 -30.86
N ARG A 211 17.08 19.62 -31.69
CA ARG A 211 17.43 18.19 -31.71
C ARG A 211 17.53 17.53 -30.32
N ARG A 212 16.45 16.89 -29.89
CA ARG A 212 16.49 15.55 -29.27
C ARG A 212 15.30 14.77 -29.78
N LEU A 213 15.52 14.01 -30.87
CA LEU A 213 14.76 12.80 -31.10
C LEU A 213 14.97 11.94 -29.85
N VAL A 214 14.09 12.04 -28.86
CA VAL A 214 14.05 11.10 -27.74
C VAL A 214 13.58 9.81 -28.39
N SER A 215 14.54 9.02 -28.89
CA SER A 215 14.29 7.69 -29.39
C SER A 215 13.42 6.98 -28.36
N VAL A 216 12.22 6.57 -28.78
CA VAL A 216 11.25 5.88 -27.94
C VAL A 216 12.01 4.81 -27.14
N SER A 217 12.11 5.03 -25.82
CA SER A 217 12.90 4.19 -24.91
C SER A 217 12.55 2.72 -25.15
N TRP A 218 13.52 1.80 -25.03
CA TRP A 218 13.32 0.36 -25.29
C TRP A 218 12.15 -0.22 -24.47
N ILE A 219 11.83 0.40 -23.34
CA ILE A 219 10.67 0.10 -22.48
C ILE A 219 9.37 0.09 -23.30
N TRP A 220 9.29 0.94 -24.32
CA TRP A 220 8.12 1.13 -25.19
C TRP A 220 8.19 0.33 -26.51
N LYS A 221 9.34 -0.27 -26.83
CA LYS A 221 9.51 -1.08 -28.04
C LYS A 221 8.95 -2.48 -27.80
N GLN A 222 7.63 -2.61 -27.93
CA GLN A 222 6.95 -3.91 -28.01
C GLN A 222 6.50 -4.17 -29.45
N ARG A 223 6.26 -5.45 -29.77
CA ARG A 223 5.74 -5.90 -31.07
C ARG A 223 4.49 -5.06 -31.40
N HIS A 224 4.56 -4.32 -32.51
CA HIS A 224 3.54 -3.36 -32.93
C HIS A 224 2.12 -3.94 -32.84
N GLY A 225 1.20 -3.21 -32.20
CA GLY A 225 -0.25 -3.54 -32.12
C GLY A 225 -0.80 -3.77 -30.71
N ALA A 226 -0.02 -4.33 -29.78
CA ALA A 226 -0.54 -4.67 -28.44
C ALA A 226 -0.67 -3.48 -27.47
N GLY A 227 0.00 -2.35 -27.76
CA GLY A 227 0.13 -1.24 -26.80
C GLY A 227 -1.14 -0.41 -26.60
N GLU A 228 -1.93 -0.19 -27.65
CA GLU A 228 -3.17 0.61 -27.59
C GLU A 228 -4.34 -0.16 -26.98
N GLU A 229 -4.47 -1.44 -27.32
CA GLU A 229 -5.49 -2.31 -26.73
C GLU A 229 -5.25 -2.50 -25.22
N GLU A 230 -4.00 -2.78 -24.82
CA GLU A 230 -3.63 -2.89 -23.40
C GLU A 230 -3.78 -1.54 -22.66
N LEU A 231 -3.51 -0.40 -23.31
CA LEU A 231 -3.81 0.93 -22.73
C LEU A 231 -5.32 1.10 -22.49
N SER A 232 -6.15 0.71 -23.47
CA SER A 232 -7.61 0.76 -23.36
C SER A 232 -8.11 -0.13 -22.23
N GLU A 233 -7.54 -1.32 -22.05
CA GLU A 233 -7.88 -2.21 -20.93
C GLU A 233 -7.48 -1.64 -19.57
N VAL A 234 -6.25 -1.14 -19.43
CA VAL A 234 -5.78 -0.50 -18.19
C VAL A 234 -6.68 0.68 -17.82
N MET A 235 -7.06 1.50 -18.80
CA MET A 235 -7.95 2.62 -18.58
C MET A 235 -9.37 2.17 -18.19
N ARG A 236 -9.90 1.12 -18.82
CA ARG A 236 -11.19 0.52 -18.44
C ARG A 236 -11.16 -0.01 -17.00
N VAL A 237 -10.08 -0.67 -16.58
CA VAL A 237 -9.93 -1.15 -15.20
C VAL A 237 -9.90 0.00 -14.21
N GLU A 238 -9.12 1.06 -14.48
CA GLU A 238 -9.07 2.23 -13.60
C GLU A 238 -10.40 2.99 -13.58
N TRP A 239 -11.10 3.05 -14.70
CA TRP A 239 -12.46 3.57 -14.76
C TRP A 239 -13.43 2.75 -13.91
N CYS A 240 -13.43 1.42 -14.03
CA CYS A 240 -14.26 0.54 -13.20
C CYS A 240 -13.95 0.71 -11.71
N LYS A 241 -12.68 0.84 -11.32
CA LYS A 241 -12.28 1.13 -9.93
C LYS A 241 -12.76 2.49 -9.45
N ALA A 242 -12.73 3.51 -10.31
CA ALA A 242 -13.24 4.85 -9.99
C ALA A 242 -14.77 4.84 -9.86
N TRP A 243 -15.46 4.17 -10.78
CA TRP A 243 -16.90 4.01 -10.78
C TRP A 243 -17.39 3.23 -9.55
N ALA A 244 -16.73 2.12 -9.20
CA ALA A 244 -17.04 1.37 -7.98
C ALA A 244 -16.83 2.20 -6.70
N ARG A 245 -15.79 3.04 -6.65
CA ARG A 245 -15.60 3.98 -5.53
C ARG A 245 -16.69 5.05 -5.47
N ALA A 246 -17.12 5.56 -6.62
CA ALA A 246 -18.22 6.53 -6.70
C ALA A 246 -19.54 5.90 -6.24
N ASN A 247 -19.85 4.67 -6.68
CA ASN A 247 -21.04 3.95 -6.23
C ASN A 247 -20.99 3.64 -4.73
N ARG A 248 -19.84 3.16 -4.21
CA ARG A 248 -19.70 2.92 -2.77
C ARG A 248 -19.88 4.20 -1.96
N TRP A 249 -19.31 5.31 -2.42
CA TRP A 249 -19.52 6.61 -1.78
C TRP A 249 -21.00 7.01 -1.82
N ALA A 250 -21.68 6.79 -2.94
CA ALA A 250 -23.11 7.05 -3.06
C ALA A 250 -23.93 6.17 -2.10
N GLU A 251 -23.59 4.88 -1.95
CA GLU A 251 -24.20 3.98 -0.97
C GLU A 251 -23.90 4.42 0.48
N GLU A 252 -22.66 4.79 0.78
CA GLU A 252 -22.23 5.30 2.09
C GLU A 252 -23.02 6.55 2.50
N VAL A 253 -23.20 7.48 1.56
CA VAL A 253 -23.92 8.75 1.81
C VAL A 253 -25.44 8.55 1.81
N ALA A 254 -25.99 7.80 0.87
CA ALA A 254 -27.44 7.67 0.70
C ALA A 254 -28.05 6.69 1.69
N MET A 255 -27.36 5.58 2.02
CA MET A 255 -27.91 4.51 2.86
C MET A 255 -27.23 4.44 4.22
N LEU A 256 -25.89 4.37 4.27
CA LEU A 256 -25.20 4.13 5.54
C LEU A 256 -25.30 5.33 6.49
N LEU A 257 -25.14 6.56 5.99
CA LEU A 257 -25.25 7.74 6.84
C LEU A 257 -26.62 7.83 7.54
N GLN A 258 -27.70 7.55 6.81
CA GLN A 258 -29.06 7.59 7.36
C GLN A 258 -29.26 6.52 8.43
N GLU A 259 -28.78 5.30 8.19
CA GLU A 259 -28.87 4.21 9.17
C GLU A 259 -27.96 4.43 10.38
N GLU A 260 -26.75 4.97 10.21
CA GLU A 260 -25.85 5.32 11.30
C GLU A 260 -26.48 6.39 12.21
N MET A 261 -27.08 7.44 11.62
CA MET A 261 -27.82 8.45 12.38
C MET A 261 -28.97 7.81 13.17
N ARG A 262 -29.74 6.92 12.53
CA ARG A 262 -30.83 6.19 13.20
C ARG A 262 -30.30 5.33 14.35
N HIS A 263 -29.23 4.58 14.12
CA HIS A 263 -28.61 3.69 15.10
C HIS A 263 -28.12 4.46 16.33
N VAL A 264 -27.45 5.60 16.14
CA VAL A 264 -26.98 6.43 17.25
C VAL A 264 -28.15 6.92 18.12
N ILE A 265 -29.26 7.36 17.52
CA ILE A 265 -30.47 7.76 18.27
C ILE A 265 -31.02 6.56 19.05
N THR A 266 -31.21 5.42 18.39
CA THR A 266 -31.74 4.22 19.05
C THR A 266 -30.84 3.72 20.18
N TYR A 267 -29.52 3.87 20.02
CA TYR A 267 -28.55 3.51 21.04
C TYR A 267 -28.66 4.42 22.26
N PHE A 268 -28.77 5.74 22.08
CA PHE A 268 -28.98 6.67 23.19
C PHE A 268 -30.30 6.43 23.91
N ASP A 269 -31.39 6.14 23.18
CA ASP A 269 -32.68 5.79 23.79
C ASP A 269 -32.60 4.51 24.61
N TRP A 270 -31.93 3.48 24.07
CA TRP A 270 -31.69 2.24 24.78
C TRP A 270 -30.84 2.46 26.03
N HIS A 271 -29.77 3.25 25.94
CA HIS A 271 -28.85 3.49 27.05
C HIS A 271 -29.49 4.35 28.15
N THR A 272 -30.41 5.25 27.78
CA THR A 272 -31.24 6.00 28.73
C THR A 272 -32.11 5.04 29.54
N LYS A 273 -32.87 4.17 28.85
CA LYS A 273 -33.72 3.16 29.51
C LYS A 273 -32.91 2.21 30.38
N TRP A 274 -31.71 1.83 29.94
CA TRP A 274 -30.81 0.98 30.70
C TRP A 274 -30.43 1.61 32.06
N TRP A 275 -30.14 2.93 32.08
CA TRP A 275 -29.88 3.66 33.32
C TRP A 275 -31.13 3.79 34.20
N ASP A 276 -32.30 4.02 33.62
CA ASP A 276 -33.57 4.08 34.35
C ASP A 276 -33.92 2.73 35.00
N GLU A 277 -33.71 1.61 34.30
CA GLU A 277 -33.88 0.26 34.83
C GLU A 277 -32.88 -0.04 35.95
N HIS A 278 -31.61 0.40 35.79
CA HIS A 278 -30.58 0.25 36.82
C HIS A 278 -30.84 1.09 38.07
N ALA A 279 -31.56 2.22 37.95
CA ALA A 279 -31.99 3.03 39.08
C ALA A 279 -33.00 2.29 39.96
N VAL A 280 -33.85 1.43 39.39
CA VAL A 280 -34.93 0.72 40.12
C VAL A 280 -34.46 -0.63 40.69
N SER A 281 -33.45 -1.26 40.09
CA SER A 281 -33.05 -2.64 40.40
C SER A 281 -32.19 -2.81 41.67
N ARG A 282 -31.56 -1.74 42.19
CA ARG A 282 -30.66 -1.83 43.36
C ARG A 282 -31.36 -1.40 44.66
N SER A 283 -31.83 -2.38 45.44
CA SER A 283 -32.48 -2.16 46.75
C SER A 283 -31.64 -2.57 47.96
N ASP A 284 -30.39 -3.01 47.77
CA ASP A 284 -29.61 -3.69 48.83
C ASP A 284 -28.80 -2.75 49.76
N PHE A 285 -28.80 -1.44 49.50
CA PHE A 285 -28.03 -0.46 50.27
C PHE A 285 -28.86 0.32 51.29
N ALA A 286 -28.20 1.06 52.18
CA ALA A 286 -28.88 1.96 53.12
C ALA A 286 -29.69 3.03 52.37
N VAL A 287 -30.80 3.51 52.96
CA VAL A 287 -31.76 4.43 52.30
C VAL A 287 -31.08 5.66 51.67
N THR A 288 -30.11 6.26 52.37
CA THR A 288 -29.37 7.44 51.88
C THR A 288 -28.42 7.13 50.73
N GLU A 289 -27.85 5.91 50.69
CA GLU A 289 -26.98 5.46 49.59
C GLU A 289 -27.81 5.12 48.35
N ASN A 290 -29.01 4.55 48.53
CA ASN A 290 -29.96 4.32 47.45
C ASN A 290 -30.42 5.64 46.81
N GLU A 291 -30.73 6.67 47.60
CA GLU A 291 -31.10 7.99 47.08
C GLU A 291 -29.98 8.61 46.22
N ALA A 292 -28.73 8.51 46.66
CA ALA A 292 -27.58 9.01 45.92
C ALA A 292 -27.33 8.24 44.61
N LEU A 293 -27.51 6.92 44.62
CA LEU A 293 -27.37 6.06 43.43
C LEU A 293 -28.48 6.33 42.40
N VAL A 294 -29.72 6.52 42.84
CA VAL A 294 -30.85 6.89 41.98
C VAL A 294 -30.64 8.29 41.38
N ALA A 295 -30.17 9.24 42.18
CA ALA A 295 -29.82 10.59 41.69
C ALA A 295 -28.68 10.55 40.66
N TYR A 296 -27.70 9.66 40.83
CA TYR A 296 -26.62 9.49 39.85
C TYR A 296 -27.12 8.83 38.55
N ALA A 297 -27.90 7.75 38.64
CA ALA A 297 -28.44 7.06 37.48
C ALA A 297 -29.38 7.96 36.65
N SER A 298 -30.27 8.71 37.31
CA SER A 298 -31.13 9.69 36.65
C SER A 298 -30.33 10.85 36.01
N ARG A 299 -29.23 11.28 36.62
CA ARG A 299 -28.31 12.24 36.01
C ARG A 299 -27.66 11.67 34.74
N GLN A 300 -27.22 10.41 34.76
CA GLN A 300 -26.66 9.75 33.58
C GLN A 300 -27.71 9.61 32.47
N ALA A 301 -28.93 9.16 32.79
CA ALA A 301 -30.04 9.10 31.84
C ALA A 301 -30.31 10.46 31.18
N ASN A 302 -30.33 11.55 31.97
CA ASN A 302 -30.49 12.91 31.43
C ASN A 302 -29.36 13.34 30.49
N ILE A 303 -28.11 12.93 30.75
CA ILE A 303 -26.98 13.21 29.86
C ILE A 303 -27.18 12.50 28.50
N TRP A 304 -27.58 11.23 28.51
CA TRP A 304 -27.83 10.47 27.27
C TRP A 304 -29.02 11.03 26.49
N CYS A 305 -30.11 11.42 27.17
CA CYS A 305 -31.22 12.17 26.56
C CYS A 305 -30.75 13.48 25.91
N SER A 306 -29.93 14.27 26.63
CA SER A 306 -29.40 15.52 26.09
C SER A 306 -28.50 15.31 24.87
N MET A 307 -27.70 14.23 24.83
CA MET A 307 -26.88 13.88 23.67
C MET A 307 -27.75 13.50 22.46
N ARG A 308 -28.82 12.74 22.68
CA ARG A 308 -29.81 12.41 21.63
C ARG A 308 -30.46 13.66 21.06
N ASP A 309 -30.98 14.54 21.92
CA ASP A 309 -31.67 15.75 21.50
C ASP A 309 -30.72 16.69 20.74
N HIS A 310 -29.46 16.76 21.16
CA HIS A 310 -28.42 17.48 20.45
C HIS A 310 -28.17 16.89 19.05
N CYS A 311 -28.01 15.56 18.92
CA CYS A 311 -27.85 14.91 17.64
C CYS A 311 -29.05 15.15 16.71
N LEU A 312 -30.29 15.04 17.21
CA LEU A 312 -31.50 15.36 16.45
C LEU A 312 -31.50 16.80 15.92
N SER A 313 -31.07 17.77 16.74
CA SER A 313 -30.98 19.18 16.33
C SER A 313 -29.93 19.43 15.25
N LEU A 314 -28.79 18.75 15.32
CA LEU A 314 -27.73 18.86 14.31
C LEU A 314 -28.12 18.19 12.99
N TRP A 315 -28.87 17.10 13.09
CA TRP A 315 -29.19 16.23 11.97
C TRP A 315 -30.45 16.60 11.21
N SER A 316 -31.22 17.58 11.70
CA SER A 316 -32.46 18.03 11.02
C SER A 316 -32.22 18.55 9.60
N VAL A 317 -31.02 19.05 9.30
CA VAL A 317 -30.66 19.63 7.99
C VAL A 317 -30.14 18.58 6.99
N VAL A 318 -29.74 17.41 7.49
CA VAL A 318 -29.08 16.37 6.66
C VAL A 318 -30.02 15.76 5.60
N PRO A 319 -31.28 15.41 5.91
CA PRO A 319 -32.21 14.88 4.90
C PRO A 319 -32.43 15.83 3.72
N ASP A 320 -32.53 17.13 3.98
CA ASP A 320 -32.67 18.14 2.94
C ASP A 320 -31.41 18.19 2.07
N LEU A 321 -30.22 18.26 2.69
CA LEU A 321 -28.94 18.27 1.97
C LEU A 321 -28.73 17.03 1.09
N LEU A 322 -29.17 15.86 1.56
CA LEU A 322 -29.12 14.63 0.79
C LEU A 322 -30.07 14.68 -0.41
N ALA A 323 -31.29 15.21 -0.25
CA ALA A 323 -32.25 15.36 -1.34
C ALA A 323 -31.71 16.26 -2.47
N TRP A 324 -31.00 17.35 -2.13
CA TRP A 324 -30.33 18.21 -3.11
C TRP A 324 -29.15 17.51 -3.81
N SER A 325 -28.42 16.64 -3.12
CA SER A 325 -27.28 15.91 -3.68
C SER A 325 -27.67 14.86 -4.73
N THR A 326 -28.81 14.18 -4.54
CA THR A 326 -29.36 13.23 -5.52
C THR A 326 -29.79 13.90 -6.83
N ILE A 327 -30.13 15.18 -6.81
CA ILE A 327 -30.56 15.95 -8.01
C ILE A 327 -29.35 16.42 -8.83
N LEU A 328 -28.18 16.58 -8.22
CA LEU A 328 -26.95 17.06 -8.88
C LEU A 328 -26.02 15.93 -9.39
N CYS A 329 -26.34 14.67 -9.08
CA CYS A 329 -25.55 13.50 -9.47
C CYS A 329 -26.13 12.71 -10.67
N ILE A 330 -27.20 13.20 -11.30
CA ILE A 330 -27.75 12.70 -12.58
C ILE A 330 -27.39 13.71 -13.67
#